data_AF-A0A7Y3FUZ0-F1
#
_entry.id   AF-A0A7Y3FUZ0-F1
#
_cell.length_a   1.000
_cell.length_b   1.000
_cell.length_c   1.000
_cell.angle_alpha   90.00
_cell.angle_beta   90.00
_cell.angle_gamma   90.00
#
_symmetry.space_group_name_H-M   'P 1'
#
loop_
_entity.id
_entity.type
_entity.pdbx_description
1 polymer ?
#
loop_
_entity_poly.entity_id
_entity_poly.type
_entity_poly.pdbx_seq_one_letter_code
_entity_poly.pdbx_strand_id
1 'polypeptide(L)'
;MRQNIAPTSLSIKIITSLILILTGGMLIGSFLYPELLWAGIVLTIIVIYCFLSAPIAYELNGNQLTIISRMGKKVFEPVLKCSLIGEEKPSFSLRLWGNGGLFAGTGIFWNKKYGVFRAYVSTGERSNLILIETPQSKVILTPESPKEFLAWANSSNNTNRK
;
A
#
# COMPACT_ATOMS: atom_id res chain seq x y z
N MET A 1 -8.76 7.91 14.89
CA MET A 1 -9.70 7.21 13.99
C MET A 1 -9.01 6.04 13.33
N ARG A 2 -9.63 4.85 13.31
CA ARG A 2 -9.13 3.68 12.57
C ARG A 2 -10.09 3.34 11.43
N GLN A 3 -9.56 3.11 10.24
CA GLN A 3 -10.30 2.65 9.07
C GLN A 3 -9.59 1.46 8.42
N ASN A 4 -10.36 0.56 7.82
CA ASN A 4 -9.78 -0.53 7.03
C ASN A 4 -9.25 -0.01 5.70
N ILE A 5 -8.54 -0.89 4.99
CA ILE A 5 -8.18 -0.65 3.59
C ILE A 5 -9.42 -0.62 2.69
N ALA A 6 -9.35 0.14 1.60
CA ALA A 6 -10.34 0.08 0.54
C ALA A 6 -10.40 -1.35 -0.07
N PRO A 7 -11.56 -1.78 -0.59
CA PRO A 7 -11.68 -3.04 -1.31
C PRO A 7 -10.62 -3.15 -2.42
N THR A 8 -9.96 -4.31 -2.50
CA THR A 8 -8.89 -4.51 -3.48
C THR A 8 -9.43 -4.45 -4.90
N SER A 9 -8.74 -3.71 -5.77
CA SER A 9 -9.13 -3.58 -7.17
C SER A 9 -9.05 -4.91 -7.94
N LEU A 10 -9.80 -5.01 -9.03
CA LEU A 10 -9.80 -6.20 -9.89
C LEU A 10 -8.39 -6.51 -10.43
N SER A 11 -7.62 -5.48 -10.80
CA SER A 11 -6.24 -5.65 -11.28
C SER A 11 -5.34 -6.31 -10.24
N ILE A 12 -5.44 -5.92 -8.96
CA ILE A 12 -4.66 -6.54 -7.87
C ILE A 12 -5.08 -7.99 -7.67
N LYS A 13 -6.39 -8.29 -7.71
CA LYS A 13 -6.90 -9.66 -7.62
C LYS A 13 -6.36 -10.53 -8.76
N ILE A 14 -6.41 -10.05 -10.00
CA ILE A 14 -5.92 -10.79 -11.17
C ILE A 14 -4.41 -11.06 -11.05
N ILE A 15 -3.60 -10.03 -10.75
CA ILE A 15 -2.15 -10.18 -10.60
C ILE A 15 -1.83 -11.16 -9.47
N THR A 16 -2.51 -11.03 -8.33
CA THR A 16 -2.33 -11.92 -7.18
C THR A 16 -2.66 -13.37 -7.55
N SER A 17 -3.80 -13.61 -8.18
CA SER A 17 -4.22 -14.96 -8.60
C SER A 17 -3.23 -15.57 -9.59
N LEU A 18 -2.78 -14.82 -10.60
CA LEU A 18 -1.81 -15.30 -11.58
C LEU A 18 -0.48 -15.71 -10.93
N ILE A 19 0.04 -14.89 -10.00
CA ILE A 19 1.28 -15.19 -9.29
C ILE A 19 1.10 -16.43 -8.39
N LEU A 20 -0.04 -16.57 -7.71
CA LEU A 20 -0.31 -17.75 -6.88
C LEU A 20 -0.42 -19.03 -7.71
N ILE A 21 -1.11 -18.98 -8.86
CA ILE A 21 -1.20 -20.12 -9.79
C ILE A 21 0.19 -20.49 -10.32
N LEU A 22 1.00 -19.51 -10.73
CA LEU A 22 2.36 -19.74 -11.18
C LEU A 22 3.22 -20.39 -10.08
N THR A 23 3.13 -19.86 -8.85
CA THR A 23 3.88 -20.39 -7.70
C THR A 23 3.46 -21.83 -7.39
N GLY A 24 2.16 -22.10 -7.31
CA GLY A 24 1.64 -23.45 -7.10
C GLY A 24 2.01 -24.41 -8.23
N GLY A 25 1.94 -23.94 -9.48
CA GLY A 25 2.34 -24.69 -10.66
C GLY A 25 3.82 -25.06 -10.66
N MET A 26 4.71 -24.15 -10.23
CA MET A 26 6.15 -24.45 -10.07
C MET A 26 6.40 -25.49 -8.98
N LEU A 27 5.73 -25.38 -7.83
CA LEU A 27 5.86 -26.35 -6.74
C LEU A 27 5.32 -27.73 -7.13
N ILE A 28 4.16 -27.81 -7.79
CA ILE A 28 3.59 -29.07 -8.27
C ILE A 28 4.44 -29.64 -9.41
N GLY A 29 4.86 -28.80 -10.36
CA GLY A 29 5.75 -29.20 -11.44
C GLY A 29 7.09 -29.74 -10.95
N SER A 30 7.54 -29.33 -9.76
CA SER A 30 8.79 -29.82 -9.16
C SER A 30 8.79 -31.33 -8.87
N PHE A 31 7.61 -31.96 -8.74
CA PHE A 31 7.51 -33.41 -8.62
C PHE A 31 7.94 -34.14 -9.90
N LEU A 32 7.83 -33.50 -11.07
CA LEU A 32 8.27 -34.03 -12.35
C LEU A 32 9.67 -33.51 -12.74
N TYR A 33 9.94 -32.24 -12.43
CA TYR A 33 11.19 -31.55 -12.76
C TYR A 33 11.79 -30.88 -11.51
N PRO A 34 12.67 -31.56 -10.76
CA PRO A 34 13.19 -31.08 -9.49
C PRO A 34 13.87 -29.70 -9.53
N GLU A 35 14.38 -29.29 -10.69
CA GLU A 35 14.99 -27.96 -10.89
C GLU A 35 14.01 -26.80 -10.63
N LEU A 36 12.70 -27.02 -10.81
CA LEU A 36 11.66 -26.03 -10.54
C LEU A 36 11.45 -25.78 -9.04
N LEU A 37 11.91 -26.68 -8.17
CA LEU A 37 11.69 -26.57 -6.73
C LEU A 37 12.29 -25.29 -6.16
N TRP A 38 13.52 -24.95 -6.53
CA TRP A 38 14.19 -23.75 -6.04
C TRP A 38 13.49 -22.47 -6.49
N ALA A 39 13.06 -22.42 -7.76
CA ALA A 39 12.28 -21.30 -8.28
C ALA A 39 10.94 -21.16 -7.53
N GLY A 40 10.23 -22.28 -7.29
CA GLY A 40 8.99 -22.31 -6.53
C GLY A 40 9.16 -21.85 -5.08
N ILE A 41 10.23 -22.28 -4.40
CA ILE A 41 10.54 -21.86 -3.02
C ILE A 41 10.83 -20.36 -2.97
N VAL A 42 11.70 -19.85 -3.84
CA VAL A 42 12.03 -18.40 -3.88
C VAL A 42 10.77 -17.58 -4.13
N LEU A 43 9.93 -17.98 -5.09
CA LEU A 43 8.69 -17.27 -5.38
C LEU A 43 7.70 -17.34 -4.21
N THR A 44 7.63 -18.48 -3.51
CA THR A 44 6.81 -18.65 -2.31
C THR A 44 7.26 -17.69 -1.19
N ILE A 45 8.56 -17.57 -0.94
CA ILE A 45 9.11 -16.64 0.05
C ILE A 45 8.70 -15.19 -0.30
N ILE A 46 8.79 -14.81 -1.58
CA ILE A 46 8.36 -13.49 -2.06
C ILE A 46 6.85 -13.30 -1.82
N VAL A 47 6.02 -14.29 -2.15
CA VAL A 47 4.57 -14.23 -1.94
C VAL A 47 4.23 -14.04 -0.47
N ILE A 48 4.85 -14.82 0.43
CA ILE A 48 4.66 -14.71 1.87
C ILE A 48 5.07 -13.32 2.36
N TYR A 49 6.25 -12.83 1.96
CA TYR A 49 6.71 -11.50 2.34
C TYR A 49 5.75 -10.39 1.89
N CYS A 50 5.25 -10.48 0.66
CA CYS A 50 4.27 -9.54 0.11
C CYS A 50 2.95 -9.59 0.87
N PHE A 51 2.46 -10.79 1.22
CA PHE A 51 1.25 -10.98 2.00
C PHE A 51 1.37 -10.37 3.40
N LEU A 52 2.51 -10.59 4.07
CA LEU A 52 2.75 -10.09 5.41
C LEU A 52 2.92 -8.55 5.43
N SER A 53 3.48 -8.00 4.36
CA SER A 53 3.72 -6.57 4.21
C SER A 53 2.47 -5.77 3.78
N ALA A 54 1.42 -6.43 3.29
CA ALA A 54 0.20 -5.77 2.82
C ALA A 54 -0.51 -5.03 3.97
N PRO A 55 -0.97 -3.78 3.76
CA PRO A 55 -1.73 -3.04 4.75
C PRO A 55 -3.08 -3.70 4.99
N ILE A 56 -3.55 -3.64 6.23
CA ILE A 56 -4.87 -4.13 6.66
C ILE A 56 -5.75 -2.97 7.11
N ALA A 57 -5.15 -2.00 7.80
CA ALA A 57 -5.85 -0.84 8.33
C ALA A 57 -4.92 0.37 8.44
N TYR A 58 -5.54 1.54 8.48
CA TYR A 58 -4.88 2.82 8.76
C TYR A 58 -5.50 3.42 10.01
N GLU A 59 -4.65 3.97 10.86
CA GLU A 59 -5.04 4.64 12.08
C GLU A 59 -4.42 6.02 12.10
N LEU A 60 -5.25 7.04 12.29
CA LEU A 60 -4.82 8.42 12.49
C LEU A 60 -5.09 8.77 13.96
N ASN A 61 -4.08 9.22 14.71
CA ASN A 61 -4.21 9.62 16.11
C ASN A 61 -3.52 10.97 16.34
N GLY A 62 -4.28 12.06 16.46
CA GLY A 62 -3.74 13.43 16.40
C GLY A 62 -2.91 13.66 15.13
N ASN A 63 -1.61 13.90 15.32
CA ASN A 63 -0.63 14.07 14.25
C ASN A 63 0.16 12.78 13.94
N GLN A 64 -0.31 11.61 14.39
CA GLN A 64 0.28 10.31 14.10
C GLN A 64 -0.50 9.59 13.01
N LEU A 65 0.20 9.13 11.98
CA LEU A 65 -0.31 8.14 11.04
C LEU A 65 0.33 6.79 11.34
N THR A 66 -0.50 5.80 11.65
CA THR A 66 -0.08 4.41 11.84
C THR A 66 -0.68 3.53 10.75
N ILE A 67 0.20 2.85 10.01
CA ILE A 67 -0.16 1.87 8.99
C ILE A 67 0.02 0.48 9.59
N ILE A 68 -1.05 -0.28 9.64
CA ILE A 68 -1.08 -1.62 10.25
C ILE A 68 -1.00 -2.65 9.13
N SER A 69 0.01 -3.51 9.17
CA SER A 69 0.14 -4.71 8.33
C SER A 69 0.20 -5.96 9.20
N ARG A 70 0.23 -7.15 8.57
CA ARG A 70 0.36 -8.43 9.32
C ARG A 70 1.75 -8.56 9.95
N MET A 71 2.75 -7.96 9.33
CA MET A 71 4.14 -7.96 9.81
C MET A 71 4.38 -6.97 10.96
N GLY A 72 3.52 -5.97 11.16
CA GLY A 72 3.65 -5.00 12.24
C GLY A 72 2.98 -3.66 11.97
N LYS A 73 3.43 -2.63 12.69
CA LYS A 73 2.92 -1.26 12.57
C LYS A 73 4.03 -0.34 12.07
N LYS A 74 3.71 0.53 11.11
CA LYS A 74 4.60 1.61 10.66
C LYS A 74 4.00 2.94 11.05
N VAL A 75 4.75 3.69 11.85
CA VAL A 75 4.32 4.98 12.40
C VAL A 75 5.00 6.11 11.63
N PHE A 76 4.24 7.14 11.31
CA PHE A 76 4.68 8.35 10.64
C PHE A 76 4.21 9.56 11.45
N GLU A 77 5.17 10.36 11.91
CA GLU A 77 4.94 11.54 12.73
C GLU A 77 5.95 12.65 12.42
N PRO A 78 5.53 13.91 12.53
CA PRO A 78 4.14 14.40 12.54
C PRO A 78 3.50 14.34 11.14
N VAL A 79 2.18 14.21 11.10
CA VAL A 79 1.37 14.45 9.91
C VAL A 79 1.22 15.96 9.73
N LEU A 80 1.78 16.49 8.64
CA LEU A 80 1.76 17.93 8.32
C LEU A 80 0.50 18.32 7.55
N LYS A 81 0.11 17.47 6.59
CA LYS A 81 -1.01 17.76 5.69
C LYS A 81 -1.62 16.45 5.18
N CYS A 82 -2.94 16.42 5.08
CA CYS A 82 -3.69 15.35 4.42
C CYS A 82 -4.51 15.95 3.28
N SER A 83 -4.46 15.36 2.09
CA SER A 83 -5.22 15.82 0.93
C SER A 83 -5.60 14.67 0.00
N LEU A 84 -6.74 14.79 -0.67
CA LEU A 84 -7.11 13.87 -1.74
C LEU A 84 -6.20 14.09 -2.96
N ILE A 85 -5.77 13.01 -3.59
CA ILE A 85 -5.08 13.11 -4.87
C ILE A 85 -6.14 13.42 -5.94
N GLY A 86 -6.14 14.67 -6.41
CA GLY A 86 -7.09 15.14 -7.43
C GLY A 86 -7.00 14.37 -8.76
N GLU A 87 -8.05 14.49 -9.58
CA GLU A 87 -8.27 13.74 -10.82
C GLU A 87 -7.26 13.99 -11.96
N GLU A 88 -6.31 14.91 -11.77
CA GLU A 88 -5.30 15.22 -12.77
C GLU A 88 -4.57 13.97 -13.27
N LYS A 89 -4.19 13.99 -14.56
CA LYS A 89 -3.53 12.87 -15.26
C LYS A 89 -2.46 12.21 -14.37
N PRO A 90 -2.48 10.87 -14.26
CA PRO A 90 -1.56 10.16 -13.40
C PRO A 90 -0.14 10.42 -13.91
N SER A 91 0.72 10.93 -13.04
CA SER A 91 2.15 10.89 -13.32
C SER A 91 2.57 9.42 -13.26
N PHE A 92 3.16 8.92 -14.35
CA PHE A 92 3.79 7.60 -14.35
C PHE A 92 4.68 7.48 -13.12
N SER A 93 4.40 6.47 -12.30
CA SER A 93 5.12 6.24 -11.05
C SER A 93 6.05 5.05 -11.22
N LEU A 94 7.34 5.30 -11.06
CA LEU A 94 8.39 4.29 -11.08
C LEU A 94 8.47 3.64 -9.70
N ARG A 95 8.47 2.31 -9.67
CA ARG A 95 8.69 1.55 -8.44
C ARG A 95 10.20 1.49 -8.16
N LEU A 96 10.64 2.14 -7.09
CA LEU A 96 12.04 2.08 -6.65
C LEU A 96 12.28 0.84 -5.77
N TRP A 97 11.33 0.52 -4.89
CA TRP A 97 11.42 -0.67 -4.04
C TRP A 97 10.04 -1.13 -3.57
N GLY A 98 9.86 -2.44 -3.38
CA GLY A 98 8.65 -3.02 -2.82
C GLY A 98 7.76 -3.76 -3.84
N ASN A 99 6.48 -3.82 -3.55
CA ASN A 99 5.47 -4.64 -4.19
C ASN A 99 4.49 -3.78 -5.01
N GLY A 100 4.21 -4.23 -6.23
CA GLY A 100 3.43 -3.50 -7.23
C GLY A 100 2.10 -4.15 -7.60
N GLY A 101 1.46 -4.91 -6.71
CA GLY A 101 0.11 -5.44 -6.96
C GLY A 101 -0.16 -6.86 -6.47
N LEU A 102 0.79 -7.51 -5.78
CA LEU A 102 0.55 -8.78 -5.12
C LEU A 102 -0.06 -8.49 -3.73
N PHE A 103 -1.36 -8.72 -3.53
CA PHE A 103 -2.16 -8.29 -2.36
C PHE A 103 -2.31 -6.77 -2.17
N ALA A 104 -1.29 -5.96 -2.49
CA ALA A 104 -1.32 -4.50 -2.40
C ALA A 104 -0.15 -3.85 -3.18
N GLY A 105 -0.27 -2.55 -3.45
CA GLY A 105 0.85 -1.69 -3.83
C GLY A 105 1.55 -1.14 -2.59
N THR A 106 2.68 -1.71 -2.20
CA THR A 106 3.42 -1.31 -0.99
C THR A 106 4.88 -1.06 -1.28
N GLY A 107 5.43 0.08 -0.87
CA GLY A 107 6.86 0.33 -1.08
C GLY A 107 7.22 1.78 -1.30
N ILE A 108 8.36 1.99 -1.95
CA ILE A 108 8.92 3.28 -2.31
C ILE A 108 8.76 3.47 -3.81
N PHE A 109 8.11 4.56 -4.16
CA PHE A 109 7.81 4.94 -5.53
C PHE A 109 8.34 6.34 -5.80
N TRP A 110 8.53 6.64 -7.06
CA TRP A 110 8.91 7.97 -7.51
C TRP A 110 8.07 8.39 -8.69
N ASN A 111 7.64 9.66 -8.70
CA ASN A 111 7.09 10.27 -9.91
C ASN A 111 7.44 11.76 -9.98
N LYS A 112 7.23 12.37 -11.15
CA LYS A 112 7.59 13.77 -11.37
C LYS A 112 6.78 14.75 -10.50
N LYS A 113 5.56 14.39 -10.12
CA LYS A 113 4.64 15.25 -9.34
C LYS A 113 4.95 15.28 -7.85
N TYR A 114 5.26 14.13 -7.26
CA TYR A 114 5.42 13.97 -5.81
C TYR A 114 6.87 13.74 -5.38
N GLY A 115 7.79 13.45 -6.31
CA GLY A 115 9.14 13.03 -5.99
C GLY A 115 9.14 11.60 -5.46
N VAL A 116 10.03 11.29 -4.50
CA VAL A 116 10.04 10.00 -3.81
C VAL A 116 8.93 9.98 -2.74
N PHE A 117 8.08 8.95 -2.77
CA PHE A 117 7.01 8.75 -1.81
C PHE A 117 6.85 7.28 -1.44
N ARG A 118 6.19 7.02 -0.31
CA ARG A 118 5.82 5.67 0.13
C ARG A 118 4.38 5.42 -0.24
N ALA A 119 4.10 4.25 -0.82
CA ALA A 119 2.72 3.83 -1.10
C ALA A 119 2.35 2.66 -0.21
N TYR A 120 1.11 2.67 0.28
CA TYR A 120 0.45 1.58 0.96
C TYR A 120 -0.99 1.54 0.48
N VAL A 121 -1.20 1.07 -0.76
CA VAL A 121 -2.49 1.15 -1.47
C VAL A 121 -3.04 -0.24 -1.76
N SER A 122 -4.34 -0.42 -1.56
CA SER A 122 -5.08 -1.65 -1.86
C SER A 122 -5.86 -1.54 -3.18
N THR A 123 -6.03 -0.34 -3.72
CA THR A 123 -6.68 -0.09 -5.01
C THR A 123 -5.94 0.98 -5.81
N GLY A 124 -6.04 0.90 -7.14
CA GLY A 124 -5.58 1.94 -8.05
C GLY A 124 -6.65 3.01 -8.34
N GLU A 125 -7.83 2.89 -7.72
CA GLU A 125 -8.93 3.85 -7.87
C GLU A 125 -8.54 5.20 -7.28
N ARG A 126 -8.51 6.21 -8.16
CA ARG A 126 -8.00 7.54 -7.81
C ARG A 126 -8.83 8.25 -6.76
N SER A 127 -10.14 8.06 -6.80
CA SER A 127 -11.09 8.62 -5.82
C SER A 127 -10.77 8.23 -4.38
N ASN A 128 -9.97 7.18 -4.18
CA ASN A 128 -9.67 6.64 -2.88
C ASN A 128 -8.25 6.96 -2.40
N LEU A 129 -7.44 7.66 -3.19
CA LEU A 129 -6.06 7.97 -2.85
C LEU A 129 -5.96 9.23 -1.98
N ILE A 130 -5.41 9.06 -0.78
CA ILE A 130 -5.04 10.17 0.10
C ILE A 130 -3.52 10.31 0.12
N LEU A 131 -3.07 11.54 -0.10
CA LEU A 131 -1.70 11.97 0.12
C LEU A 131 -1.57 12.53 1.54
N ILE A 132 -0.61 12.00 2.28
CA ILE A 132 -0.20 12.46 3.60
C ILE A 132 1.23 12.96 3.50
N GLU A 133 1.44 14.20 3.90
CA GLU A 133 2.76 14.83 3.95
C GLU A 133 3.31 14.74 5.38
N THR A 134 4.53 14.25 5.51
CA THR A 134 5.30 14.16 6.75
C THR A 134 6.65 14.83 6.53
N PRO A 135 7.39 15.25 7.57
CA PRO A 135 8.70 15.88 7.36
C PRO A 135 9.69 15.01 6.59
N GLN A 136 9.60 13.68 6.73
CA GLN A 136 10.57 12.74 6.18
C GLN A 136 10.16 12.22 4.81
N SER A 137 8.86 12.11 4.52
CA SER A 137 8.38 11.60 3.24
C SER A 137 6.91 11.89 2.97
N LYS A 138 6.51 11.74 1.71
CA LYS A 138 5.09 11.65 1.34
C LYS A 138 4.62 10.21 1.46
N VAL A 139 3.42 10.01 1.98
CA VAL A 139 2.78 8.71 2.14
C VAL A 139 1.44 8.72 1.42
N ILE A 140 1.23 7.76 0.53
CA ILE A 140 -0.03 7.58 -0.19
C ILE A 140 -0.70 6.30 0.32
N LEU A 141 -1.97 6.41 0.69
CA LEU A 141 -2.78 5.31 1.18
C LEU A 141 -4.20 5.34 0.62
N THR A 142 -4.92 4.22 0.72
CA THR A 142 -6.30 4.07 0.24
C THR A 142 -7.21 3.52 1.33
N PRO A 143 -7.74 4.38 2.22
CA PRO A 143 -8.64 3.94 3.26
C PRO A 143 -10.03 3.64 2.68
N GLU A 144 -10.82 2.87 3.42
CA GLU A 144 -12.17 2.47 3.01
C GLU A 144 -13.10 3.67 2.74
N SER A 145 -13.03 4.71 3.59
CA SER A 145 -13.84 5.92 3.46
C SER A 145 -12.95 7.18 3.41
N PRO A 146 -12.42 7.56 2.23
CA PRO A 146 -11.44 8.64 2.09
C PRO A 146 -11.93 10.01 2.59
N LYS A 147 -13.20 10.32 2.36
CA LYS A 147 -13.82 11.60 2.77
C LYS A 147 -13.86 11.72 4.30
N GLU A 148 -14.27 10.66 4.99
CA GLU A 148 -14.32 10.64 6.46
C GLU A 148 -12.92 10.71 7.05
N PHE A 149 -11.96 9.99 6.46
CA PHE A 149 -10.56 10.01 6.87
C PHE A 149 -9.98 11.42 6.82
N LEU A 150 -10.23 12.15 5.72
CA LEU A 150 -9.81 13.53 5.56
C LEU A 150 -10.51 14.48 6.53
N ALA A 151 -11.83 14.34 6.71
CA ALA A 151 -12.58 15.17 7.63
C ALA A 151 -11.99 15.08 9.04
N TRP A 152 -11.70 13.85 9.50
CA TRP A 152 -11.09 13.63 10.81
C TRP A 152 -9.66 14.19 10.90
N ALA A 153 -8.85 14.04 9.85
CA ALA A 153 -7.50 14.62 9.80
C ALA A 153 -7.51 16.15 9.92
N ASN A 154 -8.48 16.80 9.26
CA ASN A 154 -8.64 18.26 9.30
C ASN A 154 -9.15 18.74 10.67
N SER A 155 -10.08 18.02 11.29
CA SER A 155 -10.57 18.33 12.63
C SER A 155 -9.46 18.25 13.68
N SER A 156 -8.61 17.21 13.61
CA SER A 156 -7.51 16.99 14.55
C SER A 156 -6.42 18.07 14.44
N ASN A 157 -6.13 18.53 13.23
CA ASN A 157 -5.19 19.64 13.02
C ASN A 157 -5.69 20.98 13.57
N ASN A 158 -7.00 21.18 13.65
CA ASN A 158 -7.59 22.42 14.15
C ASN A 158 -7.59 22.50 15.68
N THR A 159 -7.57 21.35 16.37
CA THR A 159 -7.50 21.28 17.84
C THR A 159 -6.09 21.55 18.37
N ASN A 160 -5.04 21.20 17.60
CA ASN A 160 -3.64 21.46 17.95
C ASN A 160 -3.15 22.88 17.63
N ARG A 161 -4.03 23.75 17.10
CA ARG A 161 -3.72 25.17 16.78
C ARG A 161 -4.30 26.17 17.79
N LYS A 162 -5.01 25.70 18.82
CA LYS A 162 -5.46 26.52 19.97
C LYS A 162 -4.56 26.26 21.16
#